data_AF-A0A923CIU2-F1
#
_entry.id   AF-A0A923CIU2-F1
#
_cell.length_a   1.000
_cell.length_b   1.000
_cell.length_c   1.000
_cell.angle_alpha   90.00
_cell.angle_beta   90.00
_cell.angle_gamma   90.00
#
_symmetry.space_group_name_H-M   'P 1'
#
loop_
_entity.id
_entity.type
_entity.pdbx_description
1 polymer ?
#
loop_
_entity_poly.entity_id
_entity_poly.type
_entity_poly.pdbx_seq_one_letter_code
_entity_poly.pdbx_strand_id
1 'polypeptide(L)' 'MTKIEQHKIIDLLRDYLHKMSGSDLDDFEMLRKRDRDDEDLDTFGRRRLSELYVKYVPDRFRN' A
#
# COMPACT_ATOMS: atom_id res chain seq x y z
N MET A 1 8.35 4.50 -7.91
CA MET A 1 6.90 4.36 -7.78
C MET A 1 6.22 5.62 -8.28
N THR A 2 5.55 5.52 -9.41
CA THR A 2 4.66 6.54 -9.98
C THR A 2 3.30 6.52 -9.27
N LYS A 3 2.46 7.54 -9.47
CA LYS A 3 1.06 7.52 -8.96
C LYS A 3 0.26 6.32 -9.45
N ILE A 4 0.43 5.92 -10.71
CA ILE A 4 -0.27 4.77 -11.29
C ILE A 4 0.17 3.47 -10.59
N GLU A 5 1.48 3.31 -10.35
CA GLU A 5 2.01 2.16 -9.61
C GLU A 5 1.52 2.14 -8.15
N GLN A 6 1.50 3.30 -7.49
CA GLN A 6 0.96 3.46 -6.14
C GLN A 6 -0.49 2.99 -6.07
N HIS A 7 -1.35 3.51 -6.93
CA HIS A 7 -2.77 3.17 -6.95
C HIS A 7 -2.99 1.66 -7.16
N LYS A 8 -2.25 1.05 -8.10
CA LYS A 8 -2.29 -0.41 -8.32
C LYS A 8 -1.89 -1.21 -7.09
N ILE A 9 -0.84 -0.78 -6.38
CA ILE A 9 -0.39 -1.45 -5.14
C ILE A 9 -1.42 -1.29 -4.03
N ILE A 10 -2.00 -0.09 -3.88
CA ILE A 10 -3.07 0.19 -2.90
C ILE A 10 -4.25 -0.74 -3.15
N ASP A 11 -4.71 -0.81 -4.40
CA ASP A 11 -5.86 -1.66 -4.76
C ASP A 11 -5.59 -3.14 -4.53
N LEU A 12 -4.41 -3.64 -4.89
CA LEU A 12 -4.05 -5.03 -4.63
C LEU A 12 -3.94 -5.33 -3.13
N LEU A 13 -3.41 -4.41 -2.33
CA LEU A 13 -3.31 -4.57 -0.88
C LEU A 13 -4.68 -4.59 -0.17
N ARG A 14 -5.73 -3.99 -0.77
CA ARG A 14 -7.10 -4.05 -0.20
C ARG A 14 -7.59 -5.49 -0.05
N ASP A 15 -7.22 -6.38 -0.97
CA ASP A 15 -7.60 -7.80 -0.89
C ASP A 15 -6.94 -8.52 0.29
N TYR A 16 -5.87 -7.96 0.83
CA TYR A 16 -5.11 -8.50 1.96
C TYR A 16 -5.39 -7.77 3.28
N LEU A 17 -6.33 -6.81 3.31
CA LEU A 17 -6.68 -6.03 4.52
C LEU A 17 -7.01 -6.92 5.72
N HIS A 18 -7.72 -8.04 5.48
CA HIS A 18 -8.10 -9.00 6.51
C HIS A 18 -6.91 -9.72 7.19
N LYS A 19 -5.70 -9.61 6.63
CA LYS A 19 -4.45 -10.15 7.19
C LYS A 19 -3.62 -9.11 7.93
N MET A 20 -3.97 -7.83 7.81
CA MET A 20 -3.26 -6.73 8.45
C MET A 20 -3.80 -6.51 9.86
N SER A 21 -2.91 -6.13 10.77
CA SER A 21 -3.26 -5.79 12.15
C SER A 21 -2.27 -4.79 12.74
N GLY A 22 -2.69 -4.08 13.79
CA GLY A 22 -1.87 -3.09 14.47
C GLY A 22 -1.34 -2.01 13.53
N SER A 23 -0.06 -1.69 13.65
CA SER A 23 0.59 -0.63 12.88
C SER A 23 0.50 -0.82 11.36
N ASP A 24 0.48 -2.07 10.87
CA ASP A 24 0.40 -2.32 9.43
C ASP A 24 -0.96 -1.93 8.86
N LEU A 25 -2.03 -2.16 9.63
CA LEU A 25 -3.39 -1.76 9.25
C LEU A 25 -3.53 -0.24 9.30
N ASP A 26 -3.02 0.39 10.36
CA ASP A 26 -3.07 1.84 10.53
C ASP A 26 -2.29 2.57 9.42
N ASP A 27 -1.09 2.09 9.10
CA ASP A 27 -0.27 2.61 8.01
C ASP A 27 -0.96 2.43 6.66
N PHE A 28 -1.53 1.25 6.39
CA PHE A 28 -2.22 1.01 5.14
C PHE A 28 -3.45 1.91 4.96
N GLU A 29 -4.27 2.08 6.00
CA GLU A 29 -5.44 2.97 5.95
C GLU A 29 -5.05 4.43 5.75
N MET A 30 -3.93 4.88 6.35
CA MET A 30 -3.37 6.22 6.08
C MET A 30 -2.95 6.37 4.61
N LEU A 31 -2.19 5.40 4.09
CA LEU A 31 -1.71 5.42 2.69
C LEU A 31 -2.87 5.36 1.69
N ARG A 32 -3.90 4.54 1.97
CA ARG A 32 -5.13 4.44 1.16
C ARG A 32 -5.90 5.74 1.12
N LYS A 33 -6.01 6.45 2.25
CA LYS A 33 -6.67 7.77 2.29
C LYS A 33 -5.93 8.78 1.43
N ARG A 34 -4.61 8.87 1.55
CA ARG A 34 -3.79 9.78 0.71
C ARG A 34 -3.96 9.50 -0.78
N ASP A 35 -3.94 8.22 -1.18
CA ASP A 35 -4.19 7.83 -2.58
C ASP A 35 -5.58 8.26 -3.08
N ARG A 36 -6.62 8.02 -2.27
CA ARG A 36 -8.00 8.43 -2.59
C ARG A 36 -8.16 9.95 -2.69
N ASP A 37 -7.48 10.69 -1.82
CA ASP A 37 -7.55 12.15 -1.74
C ASP A 37 -6.59 12.81 -2.76
N ASP A 38 -5.99 12.02 -3.66
CA ASP A 38 -5.04 12.40 -4.71
C ASP A 38 -3.77 13.11 -4.16
N GLU A 39 -3.42 12.85 -2.91
CA GLU A 39 -2.21 13.34 -2.26
C GLU A 39 -0.98 12.54 -2.67
N ASP A 40 0.15 13.22 -2.82
CA ASP A 40 1.43 12.57 -3.09
C ASP A 40 1.98 11.91 -1.81
N LEU A 41 2.41 10.65 -1.93
CA LEU A 41 3.20 10.02 -0.90
C LEU A 41 4.63 10.56 -0.89
N ASP A 42 5.08 11.01 0.29
CA ASP A 42 6.48 11.31 0.54
C ASP A 42 7.37 10.05 0.45
N THR A 43 8.69 10.22 0.62
CA THR A 43 9.64 9.10 0.54
C THR A 43 9.37 8.00 1.57
N PHE A 44 8.93 8.35 2.78
CA PHE A 44 8.62 7.38 3.83
C PHE A 44 7.34 6.62 3.51
N GLY A 45 6.29 7.32 3.05
CA GLY A 45 5.04 6.70 2.62
C GLY A 45 5.25 5.72 1.46
N ARG A 46 6.06 6.11 0.46
CA ARG A 46 6.39 5.22 -0.67
C ARG A 46 7.16 3.99 -0.25
N ARG A 47 8.13 4.15 0.66
CA ARG A 47 8.88 3.03 1.23
C ARG A 47 7.96 2.10 2.02
N ARG A 48 7.10 2.66 2.87
CA ARG A 48 6.16 1.89 3.70
C ARG A 48 5.16 1.11 2.85
N LEU A 49 4.61 1.72 1.80
CA LEU A 49 3.73 1.03 0.85
C LEU A 49 4.44 -0.16 0.18
N SER A 50 5.71 0.02 -0.20
CA SER A 50 6.53 -1.05 -0.78
C SER A 50 6.79 -2.19 0.21
N GLU A 51 7.03 -1.87 1.48
CA GLU A 51 7.20 -2.87 2.55
C GLU A 51 5.93 -3.68 2.80
N LEU A 52 4.76 -3.02 2.87
CA LEU A 52 3.46 -3.70 3.00
C LEU A 52 3.18 -4.59 1.79
N TYR A 53 3.48 -4.11 0.59
CA TYR A 53 3.35 -4.88 -0.65
C TYR A 53 4.16 -6.17 -0.62
N VAL A 54 5.45 -6.08 -0.26
CA VAL A 54 6.34 -7.23 -0.11
C VAL A 54 5.92 -8.15 1.04
N LYS A 55 5.31 -7.60 2.10
CA LYS A 55 4.90 -8.40 3.25
C LYS A 55 3.65 -9.24 2.97
N TYR A 56 2.65 -8.67 2.29
CA TYR A 56 1.31 -9.26 2.23
C TYR A 56 0.93 -9.85 0.87
N VAL A 57 1.41 -9.29 -0.24
CA VAL A 57 1.09 -9.76 -1.59
C VAL A 57 2.05 -10.90 -1.95
N PRO A 58 1.61 -12.12 -2.28
CA PRO A 58 2.51 -13.20 -2.70
C PRO A 58 3.29 -12.86 -3.98
N ASP A 59 4.54 -13.33 -4.10
CA ASP A 59 5.44 -13.04 -5.24
C ASP A 59 4.81 -13.25 -6.62
N ARG A 60 3.98 -14.30 -6.78
CA ARG A 60 3.30 -14.61 -8.05
C ARG A 60 2.34 -13.51 -8.53
N PHE A 61 1.94 -12.60 -7.64
CA PHE A 61 1.05 -11.47 -7.95
C PHE A 61 1.81 -10.15 -8.01
N ARG A 62 3.15 -10.15 -7.94
CA ARG A 62 3.97 -8.93 -7.96
C ARG A 62 4.56 -8.55 -9.33
N ASN A 63 4.32 -9.38 -10.35
CA ASN A 63 4.87 -9.25 -11.70
C ASN A 63 3.98 -8.44 -12.64
#